data_AF-A0A8R2D5K7-F1
#
_entry.id   AF-A0A8R2D5K7-F1
#
_cell.length_a   1.000
_cell.length_b   1.000
_cell.length_c   1.000
_cell.angle_alpha   90.00
_cell.angle_beta   90.00
_cell.angle_gamma   90.00
#
_symmetry.space_group_name_H-M   'P 1'
#
loop_
_entity.id
_entity.type
_entity.pdbx_description
1 polymer ?
#
loop_
_entity_poly.entity_id
_entity_poly.type
_entity_poly.pdbx_seq_one_letter_code
_entity_poly.pdbx_strand_id
1 'polypeptide(L)'
;MAMFGTYVKIGLSSSLLSAEAVEKSTTEQELEEILQSVVSDYEHRDNHKVSDKEDSTVSSCCESCGCTLGNGQTSTCGLCDKKNTIENEKSNSKLPLEQQGKKNTSCNVGDTVRVKLPEVDIGKGDPQNVLFAVVSISDNQYYELGNKNGTLHQLYSRNQFTVCSEPLIDILEVLATKKSFRKIANVQSFSGSQGFKKCLRKTKCLANKCK
;
A
#
# COMPACT_ATOMS: atom_id res chain seq x y z
N MET A 1 7.34 26.12 11.45
CA MET A 1 8.04 26.53 10.22
C MET A 1 8.85 25.34 9.73
N ALA A 2 8.74 24.97 8.45
CA ALA A 2 9.32 23.76 7.86
C ALA A 2 10.59 24.07 7.04
N MET A 3 11.34 22.97 6.77
CA MET A 3 12.42 22.77 5.77
C MET A 3 13.79 23.39 6.15
N PHE A 4 14.97 22.81 5.85
CA PHE A 4 15.46 21.94 4.76
C PHE A 4 16.63 21.09 5.34
N GLY A 5 16.84 19.80 5.03
CA GLY A 5 17.13 19.24 3.71
C GLY A 5 18.61 18.82 3.67
N THR A 6 18.94 17.60 4.07
CA THR A 6 20.29 17.03 3.84
C THR A 6 20.45 16.75 2.35
N TYR A 7 21.61 17.13 1.81
CA TYR A 7 22.02 16.83 0.43
C TYR A 7 21.93 15.33 0.14
N VAL A 8 21.39 14.99 -1.04
CA VAL A 8 21.30 13.62 -1.54
C VAL A 8 22.72 13.07 -1.70
N LYS A 9 23.03 11.99 -0.99
CA LYS A 9 24.28 11.25 -1.19
C LYS A 9 24.09 10.28 -2.35
N ILE A 10 24.69 10.62 -3.48
CA ILE A 10 24.74 9.78 -4.68
C ILE A 10 25.81 8.71 -4.43
N GLY A 11 25.42 7.43 -4.48
CA GLY A 11 26.36 6.32 -4.34
C GLY A 11 27.26 6.22 -5.58
N LEU A 12 28.53 5.91 -5.41
CA LEU A 12 29.52 5.77 -6.50
C LEU A 12 29.07 4.80 -7.60
N SER A 13 28.16 3.88 -7.32
CA SER A 13 27.55 2.97 -8.30
C SER A 13 26.58 3.64 -9.29
N SER A 14 26.30 4.93 -9.16
CA SER A 14 25.45 5.70 -10.08
C SER A 14 26.23 6.75 -10.88
N SER A 15 27.56 6.63 -10.96
CA SER A 15 28.40 7.54 -11.73
C SER A 15 28.04 7.50 -13.22
N LEU A 16 27.73 8.67 -13.78
CA LEU A 16 27.58 8.93 -15.22
C LEU A 16 28.91 8.81 -16.00
N LEU A 17 29.98 8.40 -15.32
CA LEU A 17 31.31 8.24 -15.87
C LEU A 17 31.49 6.78 -16.29
N SER A 18 31.92 6.57 -17.53
CA SER A 18 32.31 5.25 -18.01
C SER A 18 33.44 4.70 -17.14
N ALA A 19 33.26 3.52 -16.54
CA ALA A 19 34.25 2.91 -15.63
C ALA A 19 35.65 2.82 -16.25
N GLU A 20 35.72 2.63 -17.57
CA GLU A 20 36.95 2.54 -18.35
C GLU A 20 37.77 3.85 -18.42
N ALA A 21 37.11 5.02 -18.31
CA ALA A 21 37.78 6.32 -18.31
C ALA A 21 38.43 6.65 -16.96
N VAL A 22 37.87 6.11 -15.86
CA VAL A 22 38.37 6.32 -14.50
C VAL A 22 39.56 5.41 -14.19
N GLU A 23 39.62 4.20 -14.78
CA GLU A 23 40.77 3.30 -14.62
C GLU A 23 42.03 3.77 -15.34
N LYS A 24 41.90 4.68 -16.32
CA LYS A 24 43.00 5.18 -17.15
C LYS A 24 43.60 6.50 -16.66
N SER A 25 42.92 7.22 -15.79
CA SER A 25 43.44 8.46 -15.21
C SER A 25 44.49 8.12 -14.15
N THR A 26 45.70 8.62 -14.33
CA THR A 26 46.81 8.36 -13.39
C THR A 26 47.14 9.59 -12.53
N THR A 27 46.62 10.76 -12.90
CA THR A 27 46.86 12.02 -12.19
C THR A 27 45.56 12.75 -11.86
N GLU A 28 45.59 13.53 -10.78
CA GLU A 28 44.43 14.29 -10.31
C GLU A 28 43.96 15.36 -11.30
N GLN A 29 44.87 15.88 -12.13
CA GLN A 29 44.55 16.87 -13.17
C GLN A 29 43.70 16.28 -14.32
N GLU A 30 43.94 15.02 -14.70
CA GLU A 30 43.16 14.35 -15.75
C GLU A 30 41.71 14.09 -15.30
N LEU A 31 41.51 13.83 -14.00
CA LEU A 31 40.18 13.64 -13.42
C LEU A 31 39.38 14.95 -13.39
N GLU A 32 40.04 16.07 -13.12
CA GLU A 32 39.42 17.39 -13.11
C GLU A 32 38.88 17.78 -14.51
N GLU A 33 39.65 17.45 -15.56
CA GLU A 33 39.30 17.74 -16.95
C GLU A 33 38.10 16.90 -17.43
N ILE A 34 38.05 15.62 -17.03
CA ILE A 34 36.90 14.74 -17.29
C ILE A 34 35.65 15.29 -16.60
N LEU A 35 35.74 15.73 -15.34
CA LEU A 35 34.60 16.29 -14.61
C LEU A 35 34.10 17.59 -15.27
N GLN A 36 35.01 18.46 -15.72
CA GLN A 36 34.64 19.68 -16.43
C GLN A 36 33.98 19.39 -17.78
N SER A 37 34.41 18.36 -18.52
CA SER A 37 33.74 17.95 -19.76
C SER A 37 32.29 17.52 -19.53
N VAL A 38 32.03 16.75 -18.47
CA VAL A 38 30.68 16.26 -18.14
C VAL A 38 29.80 17.40 -17.64
N VAL A 39 30.33 18.34 -16.86
CA VAL A 39 29.59 19.53 -16.41
C VAL A 39 29.22 20.44 -17.59
N SER A 40 30.09 20.54 -18.60
CA SER A 40 29.85 21.34 -19.81
C SER A 40 28.67 20.81 -20.64
N ASP A 41 28.41 19.50 -20.62
CA ASP A 41 27.27 18.88 -21.31
C ASP A 41 25.92 19.18 -20.63
N TYR A 42 25.92 19.64 -19.38
CA TYR A 42 24.70 20.02 -18.65
C TYR A 42 24.30 21.49 -18.85
N GLU A 43 25.25 22.40 -19.04
CA GLU A 43 24.99 23.84 -19.13
C GLU A 43 24.53 24.30 -20.54
N HIS A 44 24.54 23.42 -21.56
CA HIS A 44 24.21 23.80 -22.94
C HIS A 44 22.77 23.48 -23.40
N ARG A 45 21.86 23.07 -22.49
CA ARG A 45 20.46 22.75 -22.84
C ARG A 45 19.41 23.85 -22.65
N ASP A 46 19.81 25.10 -22.36
CA ASP A 46 18.83 26.18 -22.10
C ASP A 46 19.01 27.48 -22.91
N ASN A 47 19.65 27.46 -24.09
CA ASN A 47 19.59 28.60 -25.01
C ASN A 47 19.65 28.17 -26.49
N HIS A 48 18.50 27.89 -27.10
CA HIS A 48 18.38 27.73 -28.55
C HIS A 48 18.34 29.11 -29.22
N LYS A 49 19.51 29.64 -29.59
CA LYS A 49 19.61 30.75 -30.55
C LYS A 49 19.56 30.17 -31.97
N VAL A 50 18.50 30.52 -32.69
CA VAL A 50 18.32 30.23 -34.12
C VAL A 50 19.52 30.76 -34.91
N SER A 51 20.13 29.91 -35.73
CA SER A 51 20.97 30.32 -36.84
C SER A 51 20.53 29.53 -38.06
N ASP A 52 20.03 30.27 -39.05
CA ASP A 52 19.53 29.77 -40.32
C ASP A 52 20.64 29.05 -41.09
N LYS A 53 20.43 27.76 -41.40
CA LYS A 53 20.94 27.13 -42.61
C LYS A 53 19.85 26.21 -43.14
N GLU A 54 19.27 26.63 -44.26
CA GLU A 54 18.33 25.87 -45.05
C GLU A 54 19.01 24.59 -45.55
N ASP A 55 18.46 23.43 -45.19
CA ASP A 55 18.46 22.27 -46.07
C ASP A 55 17.23 21.41 -45.77
N SER A 56 16.45 21.22 -46.83
CA SER A 56 15.12 20.63 -46.86
C SER A 56 15.10 19.16 -46.42
N THR A 57 14.57 18.88 -45.23
CA THR A 57 14.01 17.57 -44.88
C THR A 57 12.74 17.77 -44.05
N VAL A 58 11.65 17.10 -44.44
CA VAL A 58 10.32 17.26 -43.85
C VAL A 58 10.38 16.83 -42.37
N SER A 59 10.39 17.80 -41.47
CA SER A 59 10.34 17.60 -40.03
C SER A 59 8.92 17.24 -39.63
N SER A 60 8.62 15.96 -39.41
CA SER A 60 7.37 15.57 -38.75
C SER A 60 7.45 15.96 -37.28
N CYS A 61 6.44 16.65 -36.75
CA CYS A 61 6.40 17.06 -35.35
C CYS A 61 5.42 16.20 -34.54
N CYS A 62 5.72 16.01 -33.26
CA CYS A 62 4.81 15.34 -32.33
C CYS A 62 3.55 16.17 -32.13
N GLU A 63 2.37 15.57 -32.30
CA GLU A 63 1.08 16.27 -32.17
C GLU A 63 0.83 16.81 -30.75
N SER A 64 1.45 16.20 -29.73
CA SER A 64 1.21 16.56 -28.32
C SER A 64 2.14 17.65 -27.78
N CYS A 65 3.33 17.82 -28.35
CA CYS A 65 4.34 18.75 -27.79
C CYS A 65 5.16 19.51 -28.83
N GLY A 66 4.97 19.24 -30.12
CA GLY A 66 5.61 19.97 -31.22
C GLY A 66 7.11 19.68 -31.42
N CYS A 67 7.70 18.71 -30.71
CA CYS A 67 9.10 18.36 -30.92
C CYS A 67 9.31 17.65 -32.26
N THR A 68 10.50 17.79 -32.82
CA THR A 68 10.87 17.18 -34.11
C THR A 68 11.06 15.67 -33.95
N LEU A 69 10.33 14.89 -34.74
CA LEU A 69 10.43 13.44 -34.82
C LEU A 69 11.42 13.09 -35.94
N GLY A 70 12.32 12.15 -35.64
CA GLY A 70 13.20 11.58 -36.67
C GLY A 70 12.38 10.82 -37.72
N ASN A 71 12.88 10.80 -38.95
CA ASN A 71 12.19 10.21 -40.09
C ASN A 71 11.84 8.73 -39.82
N GLY A 72 10.55 8.39 -39.77
CA GLY A 72 10.04 7.03 -39.55
C GLY A 72 9.42 6.74 -38.17
N GLN A 73 9.01 7.74 -37.39
CA GLN A 73 8.41 7.54 -36.06
C GLN A 73 6.90 7.85 -35.98
N THR A 74 6.27 7.23 -34.98
CA THR A 74 4.87 7.33 -34.57
C THR A 74 4.43 8.77 -34.25
N SER A 75 3.11 9.02 -34.28
CA SER A 75 2.50 10.36 -34.09
C SER A 75 2.83 11.06 -32.76
N THR A 76 3.36 10.30 -31.78
CA THR A 76 3.77 10.78 -30.47
C THR A 76 5.25 10.54 -30.21
N CYS A 77 5.86 11.48 -29.48
CA CYS A 77 7.25 11.42 -29.08
C CYS A 77 7.48 10.42 -27.93
N GLY A 78 8.67 9.81 -27.84
CA GLY A 78 8.97 8.85 -26.76
C GLY A 78 8.86 9.42 -25.34
N LEU A 79 8.99 10.74 -25.15
CA LEU A 79 8.72 11.40 -23.86
C LEU A 79 7.22 11.52 -23.57
N CYS A 80 6.43 11.76 -24.62
CA CYS A 80 4.98 11.89 -24.60
C CYS A 80 4.35 10.53 -24.29
N ASP A 81 4.86 9.46 -24.89
CA ASP A 81 4.41 8.09 -24.62
C ASP A 81 4.72 7.66 -23.20
N LYS A 82 5.92 7.98 -22.68
CA LYS A 82 6.27 7.74 -21.28
C LYS A 82 5.36 8.53 -20.34
N LYS A 83 5.09 9.79 -20.65
CA LYS A 83 4.18 10.63 -19.86
C LYS A 83 2.76 10.04 -19.83
N ASN A 84 2.23 9.65 -20.98
CA ASN A 84 0.93 8.99 -21.08
C ASN A 84 0.91 7.65 -20.34
N THR A 85 1.98 6.87 -20.41
CA THR A 85 2.11 5.61 -19.66
C THR A 85 2.05 5.86 -18.15
N ILE A 86 2.82 6.85 -17.65
CA ILE A 86 2.82 7.23 -16.24
C ILE A 86 1.44 7.76 -15.79
N GLU A 87 0.76 8.55 -16.61
CA GLU A 87 -0.58 9.05 -16.30
C GLU A 87 -1.64 7.94 -16.30
N ASN A 88 -1.52 6.97 -17.22
CA ASN A 88 -2.35 5.77 -17.24
C ASN A 88 -2.10 4.90 -16.01
N GLU A 89 -0.86 4.69 -15.58
CA GLU A 89 -0.55 3.96 -14.34
C GLU A 89 -1.07 4.69 -13.09
N LYS A 90 -0.96 6.03 -13.06
CA LYS A 90 -1.51 6.86 -11.97
C LYS A 90 -3.04 6.87 -11.91
N SER A 91 -3.72 6.80 -13.05
CA SER A 91 -5.19 6.68 -13.07
C SER A 91 -5.63 5.27 -12.69
N ASN A 92 -4.98 4.24 -13.22
CA ASN A 92 -5.27 2.85 -12.91
C ASN A 92 -5.00 2.49 -11.44
N SER A 93 -4.01 3.10 -10.79
CA SER A 93 -3.73 2.89 -9.35
C SER A 93 -4.76 3.51 -8.41
N LYS A 94 -5.60 4.45 -8.87
CA LYS A 94 -6.72 5.01 -8.09
C LYS A 94 -7.95 4.10 -8.08
N LEU A 95 -8.14 3.32 -9.15
CA LEU A 95 -9.30 2.42 -9.30
C LEU A 95 -9.43 1.38 -8.17
N PRO A 96 -8.35 0.71 -7.68
CA PRO A 96 -8.42 -0.20 -6.55
C PRO A 96 -8.92 0.44 -5.26
N LEU A 97 -8.58 1.72 -5.00
CA LEU A 97 -9.00 2.44 -3.78
C LEU A 97 -10.49 2.77 -3.82
N GLU A 98 -11.01 3.18 -4.99
CA GLU A 98 -12.43 3.49 -5.17
C GLU A 98 -13.32 2.24 -5.20
N GLN A 99 -12.81 1.12 -5.73
CA GLN A 99 -13.51 -0.17 -5.72
C GLN A 99 -13.58 -0.80 -4.32
N GLN A 100 -12.63 -0.50 -3.42
CA GLN A 100 -12.72 -0.91 -2.01
C GLN A 100 -13.88 -0.22 -1.28
N GLY A 101 -14.21 1.03 -1.62
CA GLY A 101 -15.32 1.76 -1.00
C GLY A 101 -16.72 1.28 -1.41
N LYS A 102 -16.85 0.61 -2.57
CA LYS A 102 -18.15 0.21 -3.14
C LYS A 102 -18.70 -1.13 -2.63
N LYS A 103 -17.96 -1.88 -1.80
CA LYS A 103 -18.39 -3.19 -1.26
C LYS A 103 -19.25 -3.09 0.01
N ASN A 104 -19.63 -1.88 0.42
CA ASN A 104 -20.39 -1.70 1.66
C ASN A 104 -21.88 -1.80 1.39
N THR A 105 -22.40 -3.03 1.38
CA THR A 105 -23.85 -3.30 1.51
C THR A 105 -24.41 -2.53 2.71
N SER A 106 -25.56 -1.86 2.59
CA SER A 106 -26.24 -1.29 3.77
C SER A 106 -26.47 -2.39 4.83
N CYS A 107 -26.36 -2.07 6.11
CA CYS A 107 -26.71 -3.00 7.19
C CYS A 107 -27.75 -2.39 8.12
N ASN A 108 -28.64 -3.24 8.61
CA ASN A 108 -29.71 -2.89 9.51
C ASN A 108 -29.44 -3.45 10.92
N VAL A 109 -30.19 -2.95 11.91
CA VAL A 109 -30.20 -3.53 13.25
C VAL A 109 -30.71 -4.97 13.15
N GLY A 110 -29.98 -5.90 13.76
CA GLY A 110 -30.26 -7.34 13.69
C GLY A 110 -29.46 -8.13 12.67
N ASP A 111 -28.81 -7.47 11.72
CA ASP A 111 -27.99 -8.19 10.76
C ASP A 111 -26.80 -8.84 11.45
N THR A 112 -26.45 -10.04 10.99
CA THR A 112 -25.21 -10.69 11.40
C THR A 112 -24.04 -10.12 10.61
N VAL A 113 -22.98 -9.75 11.31
CA VAL A 113 -21.75 -9.22 10.76
C VAL A 113 -20.56 -10.03 11.23
N ARG A 114 -19.50 -10.06 10.42
CA ARG A 114 -18.23 -10.69 10.74
C ARG A 114 -17.13 -9.63 10.85
N VAL A 115 -16.39 -9.69 11.96
CA VAL A 115 -15.24 -8.83 12.27
C VAL A 115 -13.97 -9.67 12.25
N LYS A 116 -12.95 -9.24 11.51
CA LYS A 116 -11.66 -9.93 11.41
C LYS A 116 -10.83 -9.72 12.67
N LEU A 117 -10.22 -10.80 13.17
CA LEU A 117 -9.22 -10.74 14.22
C LEU A 117 -7.84 -10.38 13.63
N PRO A 118 -7.03 -9.57 14.33
CA PRO A 118 -5.62 -9.40 14.00
C PRO A 118 -4.87 -10.73 14.15
N GLU A 119 -3.91 -11.01 13.27
CA GLU A 119 -3.17 -12.28 13.27
C GLU A 119 -2.51 -12.63 14.62
N VAL A 120 -2.02 -11.62 15.35
CA VAL A 120 -1.42 -11.79 16.68
C VAL A 120 -2.39 -12.38 17.72
N ASP A 121 -3.69 -12.13 17.53
CA ASP A 121 -4.76 -12.56 18.43
C ASP A 121 -5.42 -13.87 17.97
N ILE A 122 -4.98 -14.44 16.83
CA ILE A 122 -5.50 -15.71 16.29
C ILE A 122 -4.60 -16.86 16.76
N GLY A 123 -5.17 -17.78 17.55
CA GLY A 123 -4.49 -19.01 17.92
C GLY A 123 -4.52 -20.05 16.80
N LYS A 124 -3.65 -21.06 16.89
CA LYS A 124 -3.55 -22.11 15.86
C LYS A 124 -4.86 -22.91 15.81
N GLY A 125 -5.55 -22.84 14.68
CA GLY A 125 -6.82 -23.51 14.45
C GLY A 125 -8.06 -22.68 14.83
N ASP A 126 -7.88 -21.45 15.33
CA ASP A 126 -8.99 -20.56 15.64
C ASP A 126 -9.54 -19.87 14.37
N PRO A 127 -10.84 -19.52 14.35
CA PRO A 127 -11.42 -18.81 13.21
C PRO A 127 -10.83 -17.40 13.08
N GLN A 128 -10.62 -16.96 11.84
CA GLN A 128 -10.13 -15.60 11.56
C GLN A 128 -11.16 -14.50 11.85
N ASN A 129 -12.45 -14.87 11.91
CA ASN A 129 -13.55 -13.93 12.07
C ASN A 129 -14.39 -14.30 13.28
N VAL A 130 -14.87 -13.27 13.97
CA VAL A 130 -15.86 -13.39 15.04
C VAL A 130 -17.17 -12.81 14.53
N LEU A 131 -18.27 -13.52 14.81
CA LEU A 131 -19.62 -13.10 14.44
C LEU A 131 -20.25 -12.24 15.54
N PHE A 132 -20.97 -11.20 15.10
CA PHE A 132 -21.77 -10.31 15.93
C PHE A 132 -23.10 -10.00 15.26
N ALA A 133 -24.11 -9.64 16.05
CA ALA A 133 -25.31 -8.95 15.58
C ALA A 133 -25.14 -7.43 15.75
N VAL A 134 -25.75 -6.66 14.85
CA VAL A 134 -25.87 -5.21 15.00
C VAL A 134 -26.94 -4.91 16.05
N VAL A 135 -26.54 -4.28 17.16
CA VAL A 135 -27.41 -3.97 18.30
C VAL A 135 -28.08 -2.62 18.12
N SER A 136 -27.30 -1.60 17.76
CA SER A 136 -27.77 -0.23 17.57
C SER A 136 -26.91 0.50 16.54
N ILE A 137 -27.46 1.56 15.96
CA ILE A 137 -26.79 2.43 14.99
C ILE A 137 -26.84 3.86 15.52
N SER A 138 -25.68 4.46 15.75
CA SER A 138 -25.50 5.85 16.15
C SER A 138 -25.13 6.70 14.93
N ASP A 139 -25.83 7.82 14.76
CA ASP A 139 -25.57 8.86 13.73
C ASP A 139 -25.42 8.31 12.29
N ASN A 140 -26.08 7.18 11.98
CA ASN A 140 -25.96 6.45 10.71
C ASN A 140 -24.53 6.09 10.28
N GLN A 141 -23.53 6.22 11.16
CA GLN A 141 -22.12 6.03 10.84
C GLN A 141 -21.44 4.98 11.72
N TYR A 142 -21.89 4.88 12.97
CA TYR A 142 -21.29 4.04 13.99
C TYR A 142 -22.26 2.94 14.43
N TYR A 143 -21.73 1.73 14.54
CA TYR A 143 -22.49 0.51 14.79
C TYR A 143 -22.05 -0.09 16.11
N GLU A 144 -23.01 -0.38 16.97
CA GLU A 144 -22.80 -1.16 18.17
C GLU A 144 -22.99 -2.65 17.84
N LEU A 145 -21.97 -3.46 18.13
CA LEU A 145 -21.96 -4.87 17.79
C LEU A 145 -21.94 -5.72 19.06
N GLY A 146 -22.72 -6.80 19.07
CA GLY A 146 -22.82 -7.68 20.22
C GLY A 146 -23.11 -9.12 19.86
N ASN A 147 -22.79 -10.04 20.76
CA ASN A 147 -23.14 -11.44 20.64
C ASN A 147 -23.43 -12.04 22.03
N LYS A 148 -23.68 -13.35 22.08
CA LYS A 148 -23.92 -14.09 23.34
C LYS A 148 -22.82 -13.96 24.40
N ASN A 149 -21.60 -13.60 23.99
CA ASN A 149 -20.47 -13.46 24.90
C ASN A 149 -20.37 -12.03 25.47
N GLY A 150 -21.01 -11.04 24.86
CA GLY A 150 -20.96 -9.63 25.27
C GLY A 150 -21.15 -8.66 24.11
N THR A 151 -21.33 -7.39 24.47
CA THR A 151 -21.37 -6.27 23.53
C THR A 151 -20.01 -5.61 23.48
N LEU A 152 -19.56 -5.17 22.31
CA LEU A 152 -18.28 -4.49 22.17
C LEU A 152 -18.31 -3.12 22.86
N HIS A 153 -17.20 -2.79 23.51
CA HIS A 153 -17.02 -1.48 24.14
C HIS A 153 -16.92 -0.35 23.11
N GLN A 154 -16.24 -0.61 21.99
CA GLN A 154 -16.03 0.36 20.92
C GLN A 154 -17.11 0.22 19.84
N LEU A 155 -17.51 1.36 19.28
CA LEU A 155 -18.37 1.42 18.09
C LEU A 155 -17.55 1.22 16.82
N TYR A 156 -18.14 0.53 15.86
CA TYR A 156 -17.49 0.18 14.60
C TYR A 156 -18.01 1.04 13.46
N SER A 157 -17.16 1.41 12.53
CA SER A 157 -17.59 2.00 11.26
C SER A 157 -17.93 0.91 10.24
N ARG A 158 -18.74 1.25 9.23
CA ARG A 158 -19.20 0.28 8.23
C ARG A 158 -18.06 -0.50 7.56
N ASN A 159 -16.89 0.11 7.36
CA ASN A 159 -15.74 -0.51 6.68
C ASN A 159 -14.98 -1.54 7.53
N GLN A 160 -15.23 -1.58 8.84
CA GLN A 160 -14.48 -2.43 9.78
C GLN A 160 -15.06 -3.85 9.89
N PHE A 161 -16.22 -4.10 9.30
CA PHE A 161 -16.88 -5.39 9.31
C PHE A 161 -17.53 -5.68 7.96
N THR A 162 -17.96 -6.92 7.79
CA THR A 162 -18.70 -7.33 6.60
C THR A 162 -20.00 -8.00 7.01
N VAL A 163 -21.09 -7.69 6.30
CA VAL A 163 -22.41 -8.25 6.57
C VAL A 163 -22.45 -9.67 6.04
N CYS A 164 -23.04 -10.58 6.83
CA CYS A 164 -23.33 -11.94 6.40
C CYS A 164 -24.69 -11.97 5.68
N SER A 165 -24.81 -12.81 4.66
CA SER A 165 -26.07 -13.00 3.93
C SER A 165 -27.15 -13.66 4.79
N GLU A 166 -26.75 -14.42 5.81
CA GLU A 166 -27.64 -15.18 6.69
C GLU A 166 -27.60 -14.61 8.12
N PRO A 167 -28.75 -14.54 8.81
CA PRO A 167 -28.81 -14.16 10.21
C PRO A 167 -28.41 -15.35 11.11
N LEU A 168 -27.15 -15.40 11.52
CA LEU A 168 -26.60 -16.48 12.35
C LEU A 168 -26.66 -16.18 13.86
N ILE A 169 -26.91 -14.92 14.23
CA ILE A 169 -27.00 -14.48 15.62
C ILE A 169 -28.32 -13.72 15.80
N ASP A 170 -29.13 -14.16 16.76
CA ASP A 170 -30.33 -13.44 17.16
C ASP A 170 -29.98 -12.29 18.12
N ILE A 171 -30.66 -11.16 17.95
CA ILE A 171 -30.51 -9.96 18.79
C ILE A 171 -30.87 -10.28 20.24
N LEU A 172 -31.85 -11.15 20.47
CA LEU A 172 -32.30 -11.51 21.82
C LEU A 172 -31.25 -12.28 22.62
N GLU A 173 -30.32 -12.96 21.95
CA GLU A 173 -29.22 -13.68 22.61
C GLU A 173 -28.04 -12.77 22.97
N VAL A 174 -28.07 -11.49 22.58
CA VAL A 174 -26.96 -10.57 22.81
C VAL A 174 -26.85 -10.18 24.28
N LEU A 175 -25.67 -10.39 24.85
CA LEU A 175 -25.40 -10.00 26.23
C LEU A 175 -24.98 -8.52 26.30
N ALA A 176 -25.70 -7.72 27.09
CA ALA A 176 -25.43 -6.28 27.24
C ALA A 176 -24.09 -5.95 27.95
N THR A 177 -23.42 -6.93 28.56
CA THR A 177 -22.14 -6.70 29.23
C THR A 177 -21.07 -6.26 28.24
N LYS A 178 -20.50 -5.07 28.47
CA LYS A 178 -19.44 -4.50 27.64
C LYS A 178 -18.13 -5.28 27.83
N LYS A 179 -17.54 -5.73 26.72
CA LYS A 179 -16.26 -6.44 26.70
C LYS A 179 -15.39 -5.96 25.53
N SER A 180 -14.07 -6.14 25.66
CA SER A 180 -13.16 -5.88 24.55
C SER A 180 -13.28 -6.98 23.48
N PHE A 181 -12.97 -6.61 22.24
CA PHE A 181 -13.00 -7.54 21.11
C PHE A 181 -12.15 -8.80 21.37
N ARG A 182 -10.91 -8.60 21.84
CA ARG A 182 -10.00 -9.69 22.21
C ARG A 182 -10.56 -10.59 23.31
N LYS A 183 -11.26 -10.04 24.30
CA LYS A 183 -11.86 -10.85 25.38
C LYS A 183 -12.97 -11.74 24.85
N ILE A 184 -13.81 -11.22 23.95
CA ILE A 184 -14.88 -12.01 23.31
C ILE A 184 -14.28 -13.11 22.44
N ALA A 185 -13.30 -12.77 21.60
CA ALA A 185 -12.59 -13.71 20.74
C ALA A 185 -11.94 -14.87 21.52
N ASN A 186 -11.26 -14.56 22.63
CA ASN A 186 -10.63 -15.56 23.48
C ASN A 186 -11.62 -16.53 24.15
N VAL A 187 -12.88 -16.14 24.32
CA VAL A 187 -13.92 -17.06 24.85
C VAL A 187 -14.43 -18.00 23.75
N GLN A 188 -14.32 -17.60 22.49
CA GLN A 188 -14.71 -18.41 21.33
C GLN A 188 -13.55 -19.23 20.74
N SER A 189 -12.31 -18.96 21.15
CA SER A 189 -11.15 -19.69 20.65
C SER A 189 -11.14 -21.13 21.17
N PHE A 190 -10.75 -22.05 20.30
CA PHE A 190 -10.53 -23.45 20.62
C PHE A 190 -9.17 -23.64 21.31
N SER A 191 -8.16 -22.91 20.85
CA SER A 191 -6.79 -23.05 21.33
C SER A 191 -6.49 -22.27 22.63
N GLY A 192 -7.46 -21.48 23.10
CA GLY A 192 -7.31 -20.56 24.24
C GLY A 192 -6.57 -19.28 23.87
N SER A 193 -6.47 -18.34 24.80
CA SER A 193 -5.74 -17.07 24.58
C SER A 193 -4.25 -17.31 24.32
N GLN A 194 -3.63 -16.39 23.56
CA GLN A 194 -2.19 -16.37 23.30
C GLN A 194 -1.36 -16.77 24.53
N GLY A 195 -0.62 -17.86 24.40
CA GLY A 195 0.18 -18.45 25.46
C GLY A 195 0.34 -19.94 25.22
N PHE A 196 1.58 -20.40 25.04
CA PHE A 196 1.85 -21.83 25.13
C PHE A 196 1.50 -22.29 26.56
N LYS A 197 0.61 -23.27 26.73
CA LYS A 197 0.60 -24.05 27.97
C LYS A 197 1.85 -24.93 27.95
N LYS A 198 2.97 -24.39 28.42
CA LYS A 198 4.18 -25.20 28.65
C LYS A 198 3.83 -26.26 29.67
N CYS A 199 3.87 -27.52 29.25
CA CYS A 199 3.85 -28.61 30.21
C CYS A 199 5.09 -28.47 31.10
N LEU A 200 4.90 -28.36 32.41
CA LEU A 200 6.02 -28.23 33.37
C LEU A 200 6.77 -29.56 33.58
N ARG A 201 6.41 -30.61 32.84
CA ARG A 201 7.15 -31.87 32.88
C ARG A 201 8.53 -31.68 32.26
N LYS A 202 9.55 -32.04 33.04
CA LYS A 202 10.94 -32.13 32.58
C LYS A 202 11.16 -33.31 31.59
N THR A 203 10.19 -34.22 31.48
CA THR A 203 10.23 -35.41 30.62
C THR A 203 9.14 -35.37 29.53
N LYS A 204 9.33 -36.12 28.45
CA LYS A 204 8.37 -36.20 27.32
C LYS A 204 7.00 -36.70 27.81
N CYS A 205 5.93 -36.07 27.32
CA CYS A 205 4.56 -36.47 27.65
C CYS A 205 4.18 -37.71 26.83
N LEU A 206 3.92 -38.84 27.50
CA LEU A 206 3.59 -40.11 26.83
C LEU A 206 2.10 -40.20 26.43
N ALA A 207 1.22 -39.61 27.24
CA ALA A 207 -0.16 -39.33 26.87
C ALA A 207 -0.25 -37.82 26.67
N ASN A 208 -0.86 -37.35 25.58
CA ASN A 208 -1.06 -35.92 25.23
C ASN A 208 -1.92 -35.12 26.25
N LYS A 209 -1.85 -35.46 27.54
CA LYS A 209 -2.56 -34.88 28.67
C LYS A 209 -1.53 -34.34 29.66
N CYS A 210 -1.44 -33.02 29.80
CA CYS A 210 -0.82 -32.38 30.96
C CYS A 210 -1.95 -32.04 31.94
N LYS A 211 -1.87 -32.52 33.19
CA LYS A 211 -2.76 -32.09 34.27
C LYS A 211 -2.35 -30.69 34.72
#